data_AF-A0A0E3KIA7-F1
#
_entry.id   AF-A0A0E3KIA7-F1
#
_cell.length_a   1.000
_cell.length_b   1.000
_cell.length_c   1.000
_cell.angle_alpha   90.00
_cell.angle_beta   90.00
_cell.angle_gamma   90.00
#
_symmetry.space_group_name_H-M   'P 1'
#
loop_
_entity.id
_entity.type
_entity.pdbx_description
1 polymer ?
#
loop_
_entity_poly.entity_id
_entity_poly.type
_entity_poly.pdbx_seq_one_letter_code
_entity_poly.pdbx_strand_id
1 'polypeptide(L)'
;MSSEQRKKTVALAVRLTPDEAEAIREKARDGGVTVSEFFRAAALGRKTRSTIDAQVINELRRLGGLQKKIHNDTGGSYSKETADILRAIKDAIERLGRGDLQGDGQA
;
A
#
# COMPACT_ATOMS: atom_id res chain seq x y z
N MET A 1 -1.73 36.35 2.12
CA MET A 1 -1.13 35.54 1.04
C MET A 1 -2.10 34.40 0.73
N SER A 2 -2.94 34.57 -0.28
CA SER A 2 -3.98 33.60 -0.64
C SER A 2 -3.34 32.42 -1.37
N SER A 3 -3.60 31.19 -0.93
CA SER A 3 -3.09 29.98 -1.59
C SER A 3 -3.88 29.74 -2.88
N GLU A 4 -3.40 30.30 -3.99
CA GLU A 4 -4.00 30.22 -5.34
C GLU A 4 -3.99 28.81 -5.98
N GLN A 5 -3.64 27.74 -5.24
CA GLN A 5 -3.45 26.41 -5.84
C GLN A 5 -4.38 25.31 -5.30
N ARG A 6 -5.50 25.68 -4.67
CA ARG A 6 -6.50 24.68 -4.26
C ARG A 6 -7.35 24.23 -5.45
N LYS A 7 -6.91 23.16 -6.14
CA LYS A 7 -7.66 22.55 -7.27
C LYS A 7 -8.98 21.88 -6.89
N LYS A 8 -9.19 21.55 -5.61
CA LYS A 8 -10.42 20.91 -5.09
C LYS A 8 -11.25 21.95 -4.31
N THR A 9 -12.19 22.59 -4.98
CA THR A 9 -12.97 23.74 -4.47
C THR A 9 -14.39 23.40 -4.02
N VAL A 10 -14.97 22.31 -4.52
CA VAL A 10 -16.34 21.87 -4.16
C VAL A 10 -16.30 20.91 -2.97
N ALA A 11 -17.18 21.14 -1.99
CA ALA A 11 -17.40 20.26 -0.84
C ALA A 11 -18.79 19.62 -0.95
N LEU A 12 -18.87 18.31 -0.74
CA LEU A 12 -20.12 17.56 -0.67
C LEU A 12 -20.35 17.12 0.79
N ALA A 13 -21.52 17.42 1.33
CA ALA A 13 -21.91 16.98 2.66
C ALA A 13 -22.63 15.62 2.56
N VAL A 14 -22.25 14.68 3.42
CA VAL A 14 -22.87 13.36 3.54
C VAL A 14 -23.36 13.20 4.98
N ARG A 15 -24.63 12.82 5.16
CA ARG A 15 -25.17 12.48 6.48
C ARG A 15 -24.83 11.02 6.79
N LEU A 16 -24.33 10.78 7.99
CA LEU A 16 -23.90 9.47 8.48
C LEU A 16 -24.40 9.29 9.91
N THR A 17 -24.65 8.06 10.31
CA THR A 17 -24.75 7.71 11.72
C THR A 17 -23.37 7.81 12.40
N PRO A 18 -23.30 7.87 13.74
CA PRO A 18 -22.02 7.83 14.45
C PRO A 18 -21.18 6.59 14.09
N ASP A 19 -21.82 5.42 13.99
CA ASP A 19 -21.15 4.14 13.69
C ASP A 19 -20.60 4.11 12.26
N GLU A 20 -21.37 4.61 11.29
CA GLU A 20 -20.89 4.75 9.90
C GLU A 20 -19.68 5.69 9.83
N ALA A 21 -19.74 6.81 10.54
CA ALA A 21 -18.65 7.78 10.56
C ALA A 21 -17.37 7.18 11.16
N GLU A 22 -17.48 6.35 12.20
CA GLU A 22 -16.31 5.70 12.80
C GLU A 22 -15.73 4.62 11.89
N ALA A 23 -16.58 3.74 11.33
CA ALA A 23 -16.15 2.71 10.39
C ALA A 23 -15.43 3.31 9.16
N ILE A 24 -15.88 4.47 8.67
CA ILE A 24 -15.22 5.19 7.57
C ILE A 24 -13.86 5.74 8.00
N ARG A 25 -13.74 6.30 9.21
CA ARG A 25 -12.47 6.82 9.74
C ARG A 25 -11.45 5.72 9.92
N GLU A 26 -11.86 4.57 10.43
CA GLU A 26 -11.01 3.39 10.59
C GLU A 26 -10.47 2.92 9.23
N LYS A 27 -11.35 2.69 8.25
CA LYS A 27 -10.93 2.29 6.89
C LYS A 27 -9.98 3.29 6.24
N ALA A 28 -10.23 4.60 6.41
CA ALA A 28 -9.33 5.63 5.91
C ALA A 28 -7.96 5.58 6.59
N ARG A 29 -7.94 5.35 7.92
CA ARG A 29 -6.72 5.20 8.72
C ARG A 29 -5.90 3.98 8.30
N ASP A 30 -6.55 2.83 8.10
CA ASP A 30 -5.90 1.60 7.64
C ASP A 30 -5.32 1.77 6.23
N GLY A 31 -6.05 2.47 5.37
CA GLY A 31 -5.58 2.87 4.04
C GLY A 31 -4.53 3.97 4.05
N GLY A 32 -4.16 4.52 5.21
CA GLY A 32 -3.17 5.60 5.34
C GLY A 32 -3.54 6.88 4.58
N VAL A 33 -4.83 7.15 4.41
CA VAL A 33 -5.37 8.29 3.65
C VAL A 33 -6.38 9.09 4.48
N THR A 34 -6.69 10.30 4.03
CA THR A 34 -7.76 11.09 4.67
C THR A 34 -9.15 10.54 4.31
N VAL A 35 -10.15 10.76 5.17
CA VAL A 35 -11.55 10.38 4.88
C VAL A 35 -12.03 10.95 3.54
N SER A 36 -11.70 12.21 3.24
CA SER A 36 -12.05 12.83 1.96
C SER A 36 -11.39 12.15 0.76
N GLU A 37 -10.18 11.62 0.94
CA GLU A 37 -9.47 10.89 -0.11
C GLU A 37 -10.02 9.49 -0.29
N PHE A 38 -10.28 8.78 0.81
CA PHE A 38 -10.96 7.49 0.81
C PHE A 38 -12.30 7.56 0.05
N PHE A 39 -13.16 8.53 0.38
CA PHE A 39 -14.43 8.72 -0.33
C PHE A 39 -14.26 8.98 -1.83
N ARG A 40 -13.32 9.85 -2.21
CA ARG A 40 -13.07 10.14 -3.64
C ARG A 40 -12.51 8.91 -4.37
N ALA A 41 -11.66 8.14 -3.71
CA ALA A 41 -11.10 6.94 -4.30
C ALA A 41 -12.20 5.88 -4.50
N ALA A 42 -12.99 5.61 -3.48
CA ALA A 42 -14.14 4.69 -3.56
C ALA A 42 -15.17 5.12 -4.61
N ALA A 43 -15.60 6.39 -4.60
CA ALA A 43 -16.61 6.91 -5.53
C ALA A 43 -16.13 6.98 -6.99
N LEU A 44 -14.82 7.07 -7.24
CA LEU A 44 -14.22 7.13 -8.58
C LEU A 44 -13.57 5.81 -9.00
N GLY A 45 -13.77 4.72 -8.26
CA GLY A 45 -13.20 3.40 -8.56
C GLY A 45 -11.67 3.33 -8.50
N ARG A 46 -11.01 4.21 -7.74
CA ARG A 46 -9.55 4.25 -7.58
C ARG A 46 -9.14 3.41 -6.37
N LYS A 47 -8.03 2.67 -6.47
CA LYS A 47 -7.46 1.92 -5.34
C LYS A 47 -6.84 2.89 -4.32
N THR A 48 -7.25 2.82 -3.06
CA THR A 48 -6.51 3.38 -1.92
C THR A 48 -5.40 2.42 -1.56
N ARG A 49 -4.20 2.61 -2.11
CA ARG A 49 -3.01 1.88 -1.64
C ARG A 49 -2.57 2.46 -0.30
N SER A 50 -2.28 1.62 0.68
CA SER A 50 -1.72 2.11 1.94
C SER A 50 -0.32 2.67 1.71
N THR A 51 0.00 3.80 2.36
CA THR A 51 1.37 4.33 2.38
C THR A 51 2.35 3.29 2.96
N ILE A 52 1.85 2.43 3.86
CA ILE A 52 2.61 1.31 4.44
C ILE A 52 3.00 0.31 3.36
N ASP A 53 2.10 -0.05 2.44
CA ASP A 53 2.41 -0.95 1.32
C ASP A 53 3.54 -0.41 0.45
N ALA A 54 3.57 0.90 0.22
CA ALA A 54 4.62 1.53 -0.58
C ALA A 54 6.00 1.45 0.09
N GLN A 55 6.08 1.67 1.40
CA GLN A 55 7.32 1.54 2.17
C GLN A 55 7.81 0.09 2.22
N VAL A 56 6.90 -0.85 2.48
CA VAL A 56 7.21 -2.29 2.51
C VAL A 56 7.70 -2.77 1.15
N ILE A 57 7.03 -2.39 0.05
CA ILE A 57 7.46 -2.75 -1.31
C ILE A 57 8.85 -2.19 -1.62
N ASN A 58 9.18 -0.98 -1.15
CA ASN A 58 10.51 -0.39 -1.38
C ASN A 58 11.61 -1.15 -0.63
N GLU A 59 11.37 -1.58 0.61
CA GLU A 59 12.34 -2.40 1.35
C GLU A 59 12.50 -3.79 0.69
N LEU A 60 11.40 -4.40 0.26
CA LEU A 60 11.44 -5.66 -0.49
C LEU A 60 12.28 -5.54 -1.78
N ARG A 61 12.17 -4.42 -2.52
CA ARG A 61 13.02 -4.15 -3.69
C ARG A 61 14.48 -3.98 -3.33
N ARG A 62 14.78 -3.25 -2.24
CA ARG A 62 16.15 -3.08 -1.73
C ARG A 62 16.78 -4.43 -1.38
N LEU A 63 16.07 -5.27 -0.64
CA LEU A 63 16.51 -6.62 -0.29
C LEU A 63 16.77 -7.48 -1.54
N GLY A 64 15.90 -7.41 -2.56
CA GLY A 64 16.13 -8.08 -3.85
C GLY A 64 17.41 -7.61 -4.56
N GLY A 65 17.68 -6.30 -4.53
CA GLY A 65 18.94 -5.74 -5.03
C GLY A 65 20.17 -6.27 -4.29
N LEU A 66 20.09 -6.44 -2.97
CA LEU A 66 21.17 -7.03 -2.17
C LEU A 66 21.40 -8.51 -2.52
N GLN A 67 20.34 -9.30 -2.74
CA GLN A 67 20.48 -10.69 -3.17
C GLN A 67 21.15 -10.81 -4.54
N LYS A 68 20.78 -9.93 -5.49
CA LYS A 68 21.47 -9.84 -6.79
C LYS A 68 22.97 -9.54 -6.61
N LYS A 69 23.33 -8.63 -5.71
CA LYS A 69 24.73 -8.31 -5.41
C LYS A 69 25.47 -9.53 -4.85
N ILE A 70 24.89 -10.24 -3.88
CA ILE A 70 25.47 -11.47 -3.30
C ILE A 70 25.70 -12.52 -4.40
N HIS A 71 24.74 -12.73 -5.29
CA HIS A 71 24.88 -13.67 -6.39
C HIS A 71 26.08 -13.31 -7.29
N ASN A 72 26.18 -12.04 -7.70
CA ASN A 72 27.28 -11.57 -8.54
C ASN A 72 28.65 -11.67 -7.84
N ASP A 73 28.74 -11.19 -6.60
CA ASP A 73 29.99 -11.13 -5.83
C ASP A 73 30.53 -12.53 -5.51
N THR A 74 29.65 -13.53 -5.43
CA THR A 74 30.01 -14.93 -5.13
C THR A 74 30.11 -15.81 -6.37
N GLY A 75 29.99 -15.23 -7.58
CA GLY A 75 30.01 -16.00 -8.82
C GLY A 75 28.90 -17.05 -8.91
N GLY A 76 27.77 -16.83 -8.24
CA GLY A 76 26.66 -17.77 -8.19
C GLY A 76 26.83 -18.94 -7.22
N SER A 77 27.76 -18.87 -6.27
CA SER A 77 27.95 -19.93 -5.26
C SER A 77 26.68 -20.25 -4.46
N TYR A 78 25.78 -19.26 -4.31
CA TYR A 78 24.48 -19.37 -3.64
C TYR A 78 23.31 -19.18 -4.60
N SER A 79 23.44 -19.64 -5.84
CA SER A 79 22.44 -19.39 -6.90
C SER A 79 21.04 -19.87 -6.54
N LYS A 80 20.93 -21.00 -5.83
CA LYS A 80 19.64 -21.56 -5.45
C LYS A 80 18.97 -20.73 -4.37
N GLU A 81 19.71 -20.41 -3.32
CA GLU A 81 19.25 -19.65 -2.16
C GLU A 81 18.87 -18.21 -2.54
N THR A 82 19.73 -17.54 -3.32
CA THR A 82 19.45 -16.19 -3.82
C THR A 82 18.24 -16.16 -4.75
N ALA A 83 18.04 -17.18 -5.58
CA ALA A 83 16.86 -17.30 -6.43
C ALA A 83 15.58 -17.57 -5.62
N ASP A 84 15.62 -18.43 -4.61
CA ASP A 84 14.47 -18.74 -3.76
C ASP A 84 14.01 -17.50 -2.97
N ILE A 85 14.94 -16.71 -2.44
CA ILE A 85 14.63 -15.44 -1.77
C ILE A 85 14.01 -14.43 -2.77
N LEU A 86 14.55 -14.31 -3.98
CA LEU A 86 13.98 -13.42 -4.99
C LEU A 86 12.55 -13.81 -5.39
N ARG A 87 12.25 -15.12 -5.47
CA ARG A 87 10.87 -15.60 -5.69
C ARG A 87 9.97 -15.23 -4.51
N ALA A 88 10.41 -15.45 -3.28
CA ALA A 88 9.64 -15.07 -2.09
C ALA A 88 9.35 -13.55 -2.03
N ILE A 89 10.33 -12.72 -2.39
CA ILE A 89 10.17 -11.26 -2.49
C ILE A 89 9.14 -10.90 -3.57
N LYS A 90 9.23 -11.50 -4.77
CA LYS A 90 8.24 -11.29 -5.84
C LYS A 90 6.84 -11.64 -5.38
N ASP A 91 6.67 -12.81 -4.77
CA ASP A 91 5.36 -13.30 -4.33
C ASP A 91 4.77 -12.39 -3.23
N ALA A 92 5.60 -11.90 -2.31
CA ALA A 92 5.18 -10.94 -1.29
C ALA A 92 4.70 -9.61 -1.90
N ILE A 93 5.43 -9.07 -2.90
CA ILE A 93 5.04 -7.84 -3.61
C ILE A 93 3.73 -8.05 -4.39
N GLU A 94 3.53 -9.22 -5.00
CA GLU A 94 2.29 -9.54 -5.71
C GLU A 94 1.09 -9.63 -4.77
N ARG A 95 1.23 -10.24 -3.59
CA ARG A 95 0.19 -10.28 -2.54
C ARG A 95 -0.17 -8.88 -2.05
N LEU A 96 0.84 -8.05 -1.76
CA LEU A 96 0.65 -6.63 -1.40
C LEU A 96 -0.03 -5.84 -2.52
N GLY A 97 0.30 -6.14 -3.78
CA GLY A 97 -0.30 -5.49 -4.95
C GLY A 97 -1.78 -5.82 -5.17
N ARG A 98 -2.22 -7.01 -4.73
CA ARG A 98 -3.61 -7.48 -4.79
C ARG A 98 -4.45 -6.98 -3.62
N GLY A 99 -3.82 -6.65 -2.49
CA GLY A 99 -4.49 -6.29 -1.24
C GLY A 99 -4.78 -7.49 -0.34
N ASP A 100 -4.16 -8.64 -0.62
CA ASP A 100 -4.49 -9.94 -0.02
C ASP A 100 -4.01 -10.09 1.44
N LEU A 101 -3.36 -9.08 2.03
CA LEU A 101 -3.03 -9.08 3.47
C LEU A 101 -4.17 -8.55 4.34
N GLN A 102 -5.25 -8.05 3.75
CA GLN A 102 -6.41 -7.56 4.47
C GLN A 102 -7.46 -8.68 4.57
N GLY A 103 -7.16 -9.68 5.40
CA GLY A 103 -8.05 -10.80 5.64
C GLY A 103 -7.52 -11.67 6.77
N ASP A 104 -7.82 -11.26 8.00
CA ASP A 104 -8.01 -12.12 9.19
C ASP A 104 -8.48 -11.22 10.35
N GLY A 105 -9.70 -10.69 10.18
CA GLY A 105 -10.35 -9.80 11.15
C GLY A 105 -11.86 -9.84 11.00
N GLN A 106 -12.42 -11.05 10.88
CA GLN A 106 -13.85 -11.30 11.07
C GLN A 106 -14.00 -12.44 12.08
N ALA A 107 -14.27 -12.07 13.32
CA ALA A 107 -15.00 -12.83 14.33
C ALA A 107 -15.64 -11.82 15.30
#